data_AF-A0AAV4PWF8-F1
#
_entry.id   AF-A0AAV4PWF8-F1
#
_cell.length_a   1.000
_cell.length_b   1.000
_cell.length_c   1.000
_cell.angle_alpha   90.00
_cell.angle_beta   90.00
_cell.angle_gamma   90.00
#
_symmetry.space_group_name_H-M   'P 1'
#
loop_
_entity.id
_entity.type
_entity.pdbx_description
1 polymer ?
#
loop_
_entity_poly.entity_id
_entity_poly.type
_entity_poly.pdbx_seq_one_letter_code
_entity_poly.pdbx_strand_id
1 'polypeptide(L)'
;MQNLRTHRRDEEIQQGNADVRVSMAHFRESQEARDVRNRQRRLEQRQARRYVVNTRRAIDQQCQQVHRAFTSDSFLRLAFRYEPDVEYYAHSKVVIGTMDKEFPHCHALKFKNEPAGELRIRKSVTTGN
;
A
#
# COMPACT_ATOMS: atom_id res chain seq x y z
N MET A 1 -17.03 -71.71 44.34
CA MET A 1 -18.08 -70.73 43.99
C MET A 1 -17.66 -69.27 44.15
N GLN A 2 -16.84 -68.88 45.15
CA GLN A 2 -16.39 -67.48 45.33
C GLN A 2 -15.39 -66.98 44.25
N ASN A 3 -14.41 -67.80 43.86
CA ASN A 3 -13.34 -67.40 42.93
C ASN A 3 -13.82 -67.00 41.52
N LEU A 4 -14.94 -67.57 41.06
CA LEU A 4 -15.50 -67.24 39.73
C LEU A 4 -16.16 -65.84 39.74
N ARG A 5 -16.71 -65.43 40.88
CA ARG A 5 -17.36 -64.12 41.05
C ARG A 5 -16.33 -62.99 41.19
N THR A 6 -15.19 -63.26 41.82
CA THR A 6 -14.09 -62.28 41.93
C THR A 6 -13.41 -62.08 40.58
N HIS A 7 -13.11 -63.17 39.86
CA HIS A 7 -12.50 -63.10 38.52
C HIS A 7 -13.34 -62.28 37.54
N ARG A 8 -14.66 -62.53 37.50
CA ARG A 8 -15.58 -61.77 36.64
C ARG A 8 -15.63 -60.28 37.00
N ARG A 9 -15.52 -59.94 38.28
CA ARG A 9 -15.51 -58.55 38.75
C ARG A 9 -14.20 -57.84 38.38
N ASP A 10 -13.08 -58.55 38.46
CA ASP A 10 -11.77 -58.03 38.06
C ASP A 10 -11.70 -57.80 36.54
N GLU A 11 -12.28 -58.70 35.75
CA GLU A 11 -12.45 -58.51 34.29
C GLU A 11 -13.30 -57.28 33.97
N GLU A 12 -14.43 -57.09 34.66
CA GLU A 12 -15.30 -55.91 34.49
C GLU A 12 -14.56 -54.61 34.83
N ILE A 13 -13.74 -54.61 35.89
CA ILE A 13 -12.90 -53.45 36.28
C ILE A 13 -11.80 -53.21 35.24
N GLN A 14 -11.15 -54.27 34.75
CA GLN A 14 -10.12 -54.15 33.72
C GLN A 14 -10.69 -53.61 32.41
N GLN A 15 -11.88 -54.06 32.03
CA GLN A 15 -12.60 -53.59 30.85
C GLN A 15 -12.98 -52.11 30.99
N GLY A 16 -13.56 -51.71 32.13
CA GLY A 16 -13.89 -50.31 32.39
C GLY A 16 -12.65 -49.39 32.36
N ASN A 17 -11.54 -49.85 32.91
CA ASN A 17 -10.27 -49.13 32.85
C ASN A 17 -9.71 -49.05 31.42
N ALA A 18 -9.91 -50.09 30.59
CA ALA A 18 -9.51 -50.07 29.19
C ALA A 18 -10.34 -49.07 28.38
N ASP A 19 -11.65 -49.03 28.57
CA ASP A 19 -12.55 -48.12 27.88
C ASP A 19 -12.25 -46.64 28.23
N VAL A 20 -11.94 -46.34 29.49
CA VAL A 20 -11.51 -44.99 29.91
C VAL A 20 -10.20 -44.59 29.23
N ARG A 21 -9.23 -45.51 29.12
CA ARG A 21 -7.96 -45.24 28.42
C ARG A 21 -8.19 -44.94 26.93
N VAL A 22 -9.05 -45.71 26.27
CA VAL A 22 -9.40 -45.50 24.85
C VAL A 22 -10.13 -44.18 24.66
N SER A 23 -11.11 -43.86 25.51
CA SER A 23 -11.82 -42.58 25.48
C SER A 23 -10.87 -41.39 25.66
N MET A 24 -9.94 -41.48 26.62
CA MET A 24 -8.95 -40.44 26.87
C MET A 24 -7.96 -40.30 25.70
N ALA A 25 -7.57 -41.40 25.05
CA ALA A 25 -6.72 -41.37 23.86
C ALA A 25 -7.42 -40.65 22.69
N HIS A 26 -8.68 -40.99 22.40
CA HIS A 26 -9.46 -40.31 21.36
C HIS A 26 -9.69 -38.82 21.67
N PHE A 27 -9.92 -38.48 22.93
CA PHE A 27 -10.03 -37.08 23.33
C PHE A 27 -8.74 -36.30 23.04
N ARG A 28 -7.58 -36.86 23.41
CA ARG A 28 -6.26 -36.24 23.15
C ARG A 28 -6.00 -36.11 21.65
N GLU A 29 -6.23 -37.16 20.89
CA GLU A 29 -6.06 -37.15 19.43
C GLU A 29 -6.96 -36.08 18.77
N SER A 30 -8.22 -35.99 19.20
CA SER A 30 -9.16 -34.95 18.74
C SER A 30 -8.69 -33.55 19.10
N GLN A 31 -8.13 -33.37 20.31
CA GLN A 31 -7.58 -32.11 20.77
C GLN A 31 -6.33 -31.70 19.97
N GLU A 32 -5.40 -32.63 19.74
CA GLU A 32 -4.20 -32.41 18.94
C GLU A 32 -4.57 -32.04 17.49
N ALA A 33 -5.54 -32.75 16.88
CA ALA A 33 -6.03 -32.41 15.55
C ALA A 33 -6.69 -31.01 15.48
N ARG A 34 -7.36 -30.57 16.56
CA ARG A 34 -7.87 -29.19 16.67
C ARG A 34 -6.73 -28.18 16.79
N ASP A 35 -5.71 -28.48 17.58
CA ASP A 35 -4.57 -27.59 17.76
C ASP A 35 -3.73 -27.44 16.51
N VAL A 36 -3.51 -28.53 15.76
CA VAL A 36 -2.86 -28.50 14.44
C VAL A 36 -3.63 -27.61 13.47
N ARG A 37 -4.96 -27.78 13.37
CA ARG A 37 -5.81 -26.93 12.52
C ARG A 37 -5.77 -25.46 12.94
N ASN A 38 -5.77 -25.19 14.24
CA ASN A 38 -5.69 -23.84 14.77
C ASN A 38 -4.33 -23.19 14.48
N ARG A 39 -3.23 -23.94 14.61
CA ARG A 39 -1.88 -23.48 14.24
C ARG A 39 -1.79 -23.16 12.76
N GLN A 40 -2.31 -24.03 11.91
CA GLN A 40 -2.35 -23.83 10.46
C GLN A 40 -3.11 -22.56 10.09
N ARG A 41 -4.33 -22.37 10.63
CA ARG A 41 -5.13 -21.17 10.41
C ARG A 41 -4.40 -19.89 10.84
N ARG A 42 -3.68 -19.92 11.97
CA ARG A 42 -2.88 -18.78 12.44
C ARG A 42 -1.72 -18.47 11.49
N LEU A 43 -1.06 -19.48 10.95
CA LEU A 43 0.03 -19.31 9.98
C LEU A 43 -0.49 -18.70 8.68
N GLU A 44 -1.58 -19.22 8.13
CA GLU A 44 -2.23 -18.69 6.93
C GLU A 44 -2.65 -17.24 7.12
N GLN A 45 -3.28 -16.92 8.25
CA GLN A 45 -3.68 -15.56 8.56
C GLN A 45 -2.47 -14.61 8.68
N ARG A 46 -1.36 -15.09 9.26
CA ARG A 46 -0.11 -14.31 9.34
C ARG A 46 0.50 -14.09 7.97
N GLN A 47 0.49 -15.08 7.09
CA GLN A 47 0.97 -14.96 5.71
C GLN A 47 0.10 -13.99 4.90
N ALA A 48 -1.23 -14.11 4.97
CA ALA A 48 -2.16 -13.20 4.31
C ALA A 48 -1.96 -11.74 4.75
N ARG A 49 -1.82 -11.51 6.06
CA ARG A 49 -1.53 -10.16 6.60
C ARG A 49 -0.19 -9.62 6.09
N ARG A 50 0.87 -10.45 6.07
CA ARG A 50 2.18 -10.05 5.55
C ARG A 50 2.11 -9.68 4.07
N TYR A 51 1.39 -10.46 3.27
CA TYR A 51 1.18 -10.18 1.86
C TYR A 51 0.55 -8.80 1.66
N VAL A 52 -0.59 -8.52 2.31
CA VAL A 52 -1.28 -7.21 2.18
C VAL A 52 -0.37 -6.05 2.60
N VAL A 53 0.32 -6.17 3.73
CA VAL A 53 1.22 -5.12 4.23
C VAL A 53 2.40 -4.88 3.28
N ASN A 54 3.01 -5.95 2.75
CA ASN A 54 4.12 -5.84 1.82
C ASN A 54 3.68 -5.22 0.49
N THR A 55 2.52 -5.63 -0.04
CA THR A 55 1.95 -5.04 -1.25
C THR A 55 1.67 -3.55 -1.05
N ARG A 56 1.07 -3.16 0.07
CA ARG A 56 0.82 -1.75 0.37
C ARG A 56 2.12 -0.95 0.46
N ARG A 57 3.12 -1.49 1.16
CA ARG A 57 4.45 -0.87 1.28
C ARG A 57 5.11 -0.70 -0.09
N ALA A 58 5.04 -1.69 -0.98
CA ALA A 58 5.61 -1.61 -2.32
C ALA A 58 4.94 -0.51 -3.16
N ILE A 59 3.60 -0.41 -3.09
CA ILE A 59 2.83 0.67 -3.74
C ILE A 59 3.25 2.03 -3.18
N ASP A 60 3.29 2.17 -1.85
CA ASP A 60 3.68 3.43 -1.21
C ASP A 60 5.11 3.84 -1.58
N GLN A 61 6.04 2.87 -1.68
CA GLN A 61 7.42 3.11 -2.14
C GLN A 61 7.46 3.56 -3.61
N GLN A 62 6.68 2.95 -4.49
CA GLN A 62 6.58 3.36 -5.89
C GLN A 62 6.02 4.79 -6.01
N CYS A 63 4.95 5.11 -5.29
CA CYS A 63 4.39 6.47 -5.26
C CYS A 63 5.42 7.49 -4.75
N GLN A 64 6.17 7.16 -3.70
CA GLN A 64 7.23 8.01 -3.19
C GLN A 64 8.37 8.19 -4.19
N GLN A 65 8.74 7.16 -4.95
CA GLN A 65 9.77 7.26 -5.99
C GLN A 65 9.34 8.18 -7.13
N VAL A 66 8.10 8.06 -7.60
CA VAL A 66 7.53 8.96 -8.64
C VAL A 66 7.48 10.39 -8.13
N HIS A 67 7.00 10.60 -6.90
CA HIS A 67 6.94 11.93 -6.32
C HIS A 67 8.34 12.54 -6.10
N ARG A 68 9.32 11.73 -5.69
CA ARG A 68 10.72 12.16 -5.60
C ARG A 68 11.29 12.53 -6.95
N ALA A 69 11.09 11.71 -7.99
CA ALA A 69 11.57 12.02 -9.34
C ALA A 69 10.98 13.34 -9.86
N PHE A 70 9.68 13.57 -9.62
CA PHE A 70 8.98 14.80 -10.02
C PHE A 70 9.43 16.04 -9.22
N THR A 71 9.76 15.86 -7.94
CA THR A 71 10.25 16.97 -7.10
C THR A 71 11.75 17.23 -7.24
N SER A 72 12.55 16.23 -7.60
CA SER A 72 14.01 16.33 -7.79
C SER A 72 14.44 16.71 -9.20
N ASP A 73 13.64 16.39 -10.23
CA ASP A 73 13.89 16.95 -11.57
C ASP A 73 13.58 18.44 -11.51
N SER A 74 14.65 19.20 -11.40
CA SER A 74 14.68 20.60 -11.76
C SER A 74 13.84 20.82 -13.02
N PHE A 75 12.83 21.69 -12.98
CA PHE A 75 12.06 22.10 -14.15
C PHE A 75 12.96 22.58 -15.31
N LEU A 76 14.25 22.82 -15.07
CA LEU A 76 15.27 23.02 -16.11
C LEU A 76 15.33 21.87 -17.13
N ARG A 77 15.04 20.60 -16.75
CA ARG A 77 15.00 19.47 -17.70
C ARG A 77 13.66 19.33 -18.43
N LEU A 78 12.56 19.78 -17.81
CA LEU A 78 11.21 19.81 -18.39
C LEU A 78 10.97 21.04 -19.28
N ALA A 79 11.82 22.06 -19.22
CA ALA A 79 11.70 23.29 -20.00
C ALA A 79 11.60 23.09 -21.53
N PHE A 80 11.93 21.89 -22.03
CA PHE A 80 11.87 21.54 -23.45
C PHE A 80 10.69 20.63 -23.85
N ARG A 81 9.89 20.11 -22.92
CA ARG A 81 8.68 19.33 -23.23
C ARG A 81 7.53 19.74 -22.31
N TYR A 82 6.50 20.34 -22.90
CA TYR A 82 5.25 20.64 -22.22
C TYR A 82 4.41 19.36 -22.09
N GLU A 83 4.06 18.96 -20.87
CA GLU A 83 3.16 17.84 -20.61
C GLU A 83 1.77 18.40 -20.23
N PRO A 84 0.75 18.28 -21.10
CA PRO A 84 -0.55 18.93 -20.88
C PRO A 84 -1.32 18.39 -19.66
N ASP A 85 -1.01 17.18 -19.21
CA ASP A 85 -1.66 16.53 -18.06
C ASP A 85 -1.10 17.00 -16.70
N VAL A 86 -0.04 17.82 -16.71
CA VAL A 86 0.60 18.34 -15.50
C VAL A 86 0.02 19.70 -15.14
N GLU A 87 -0.49 19.82 -13.91
CA GLU A 87 -1.00 21.08 -13.36
C GLU A 87 0.13 22.02 -12.91
N TYR A 88 0.84 22.62 -13.87
CA TYR A 88 1.97 23.50 -13.59
C TYR A 88 1.61 24.72 -12.71
N TYR A 89 0.37 25.22 -12.81
CA TYR A 89 -0.09 26.38 -12.05
C TYR A 89 -0.19 26.12 -10.53
N ALA A 90 -0.35 24.86 -10.11
CA ALA A 90 -0.45 24.46 -8.70
C ALA A 90 0.92 24.13 -8.08
N HIS A 91 1.99 24.14 -8.87
CA HIS A 91 3.31 23.67 -8.43
C HIS A 91 4.11 24.77 -7.72
N SER A 92 4.61 24.50 -6.51
CA SER A 92 5.31 25.48 -5.66
C SER A 92 6.60 26.07 -6.26
N LYS A 93 7.22 25.36 -7.21
CA LYS A 93 8.41 25.81 -7.95
C LYS A 93 8.11 26.55 -9.26
N VAL A 94 6.85 26.60 -9.70
CA VAL A 94 6.44 27.30 -10.92
C VAL A 94 5.84 28.64 -10.53
N VAL A 95 6.48 29.73 -10.92
CA VAL A 95 5.96 31.08 -10.75
C VAL A 95 5.53 31.59 -12.12
N ILE A 96 4.22 31.64 -12.35
CA ILE A 96 3.65 32.30 -13.52
C ILE A 96 3.57 33.79 -13.19
N GLY A 97 4.46 34.59 -13.77
CA GLY A 97 4.46 36.03 -13.58
C GLY A 97 3.22 36.70 -14.20
N THR A 98 2.87 37.89 -13.72
CA THR A 98 1.87 38.75 -14.37
C THR A 98 2.52 39.57 -15.48
N MET A 99 1.80 39.75 -16.59
CA MET A 99 2.21 40.63 -17.70
C MET A 99 1.57 42.01 -17.52
N ASP A 100 2.05 42.77 -16.54
CA ASP A 100 1.47 44.07 -16.16
C ASP A 100 2.38 45.26 -16.46
N LYS A 101 3.54 45.00 -17.07
CA LYS A 101 4.44 46.07 -17.52
C LYS A 101 4.18 46.37 -18.99
N GLU A 102 3.68 47.56 -19.27
CA GLU A 102 3.49 48.02 -20.64
C GLU A 102 4.81 48.50 -21.26
N PHE A 103 5.05 48.13 -22.51
CA PHE A 103 6.20 48.57 -23.28
C PHE A 103 5.90 49.92 -23.96
N PRO A 104 6.68 51.00 -23.69
CA PRO A 104 6.33 52.35 -24.13
C PRO A 104 6.18 52.54 -25.64
N HIS A 105 6.86 51.75 -26.46
CA HIS A 105 6.88 51.98 -27.91
C HIS A 105 5.77 51.28 -28.69
N CYS A 106 5.13 50.25 -28.12
CA CYS A 106 4.10 49.48 -28.82
C CYS A 106 2.93 49.06 -27.94
N HIS A 107 2.85 49.55 -26.69
CA HIS A 107 1.80 49.22 -25.72
C HIS A 107 1.67 47.72 -25.42
N ALA A 108 2.68 46.91 -25.76
CA ALA A 108 2.69 45.49 -25.48
C ALA A 108 2.95 45.22 -24.01
N LEU A 109 2.18 44.31 -23.41
CA LEU A 109 2.40 43.87 -22.04
C LEU A 109 3.58 42.90 -21.97
N LYS A 110 4.39 42.99 -20.93
CA LYS A 110 5.54 42.12 -20.65
C LYS A 110 5.64 41.78 -19.17
N PHE A 111 6.43 40.75 -18.85
CA PHE A 111 6.70 40.38 -17.47
C PHE A 111 7.59 41.42 -16.78
N LYS A 112 7.38 41.64 -15.48
CA LYS A 112 8.17 42.61 -14.70
C LYS A 112 9.67 42.35 -14.74
N ASN A 113 10.06 41.06 -14.75
CA ASN A 113 11.44 40.60 -14.59
C ASN A 113 12.09 40.17 -15.92
N GLU A 114 11.49 40.49 -17.08
CA GLU A 114 12.09 40.15 -18.38
C GLU A 114 13.36 41.00 -18.61
N PRO A 115 14.51 40.38 -18.92
CA PRO A 115 15.76 41.12 -19.17
C PRO A 115 15.62 42.00 -20.42
N ALA A 116 16.26 43.16 -20.40
CA ALA A 116 16.25 44.08 -21.53
C ALA A 116 16.91 43.41 -22.74
N GLY A 117 16.16 43.20 -23.82
CA GLY A 117 16.64 42.60 -25.07
C GLY A 117 16.05 41.22 -25.41
N GLU A 118 15.38 40.54 -24.47
CA GLU A 118 14.51 39.41 -24.82
C GLU A 118 13.12 39.94 -25.18
N LEU A 119 12.75 39.79 -26.45
CA LEU A 119 11.39 40.01 -26.93
C LEU A 119 10.82 38.62 -27.20
N ARG A 120 10.17 38.01 -26.20
CA ARG A 120 9.41 36.77 -26.42
C ARG A 120 8.14 37.11 -27.20
N ILE A 121 8.25 37.13 -28.53
CA ILE A 121 7.09 37.25 -29.41
C ILE A 121 6.25 35.98 -29.26
N ARG A 122 5.14 36.06 -28.52
CA ARG A 122 4.04 35.12 -28.65
C ARG A 122 2.88 35.83 -29.31
N LYS A 123 2.38 35.24 -30.40
CA LYS A 123 1.14 35.68 -31.04
C LYS A 123 0.04 35.58 -30.00
N SER A 124 -0.54 36.71 -29.63
CA SER A 124 -1.78 36.76 -28.88
C SER A 124 -2.85 36.05 -29.70
N VAL A 125 -3.27 34.86 -29.29
CA VAL A 125 -4.56 34.32 -29.71
C VAL A 125 -5.60 35.11 -28.93
N THR A 126 -6.15 36.13 -29.59
CA THR A 126 -7.34 36.82 -29.12
C THR A 126 -8.51 35.86 -29.30
N THR A 127 -8.82 35.07 -28.28
CA THR A 127 -10.13 34.41 -28.20
C THR A 127 -11.13 35.51 -27.82
N GLY A 128 -11.78 36.08 -28.84
CA GLY A 128 -12.81 37.08 -28.68
C GLY A 128 -14.14 36.46 -28.23
N ASN A 129 -14.76 37.17 -27.28
CA ASN A 129 -16.14 37.14 -26.78
C ASN A 129 -16.65 35.89 -26.06
#